data_AF-K1TD55-F1
#
_entry.id   AF-K1TD55-F1
#
_cell.length_a   1.000
_cell.length_b   1.000
_cell.length_c   1.000
_cell.angle_alpha   90.00
_cell.angle_beta   90.00
_cell.angle_gamma   90.00
#
_symmetry.space_group_name_H-M   'P 1'
#
loop_
_entity.id
_entity.type
_entity.pdbx_description
1 polymer ?
#
loop_
_entity_poly.entity_id
_entity_poly.type
_entity_poly.pdbx_seq_one_letter_code
_entity_poly.pdbx_strand_id
1 'polypeptide(L)' 'GIASQLTVAVLEDLKRQGLKVVPLCRFMARYILRHPEWKQMVADK' A
#
# COMPACT_ATOMS: atom_id res chain seq x y z
N GLY A 1 13.24 0.71 6.89
CA GLY A 1 12.88 0.95 8.31
C GLY A 1 11.55 0.28 8.63
N ILE A 2 11.16 0.26 9.91
CA ILE A 2 9.98 -0.50 10.40
C ILE A 2 8.69 -0.09 9.67
N ALA A 3 8.44 1.21 9.47
CA ALA A 3 7.24 1.68 8.78
C ALA A 3 7.12 1.13 7.34
N SER A 4 8.24 0.99 6.61
CA SER A 4 8.25 0.38 5.27
C SER A 4 7.91 -1.11 5.35
N GLN A 5 8.48 -1.84 6.31
CA GLN A 5 8.21 -3.27 6.49
C GLN A 5 6.73 -3.53 6.81
N LEU A 6 6.15 -2.74 7.71
CA LEU A 6 4.72 -2.81 8.03
C LEU A 6 3.86 -2.48 6.81
N THR A 7 4.25 -1.48 6.02
CA THR A 7 3.50 -1.10 4.80
C THR A 7 3.50 -2.24 3.79
N VAL A 8 4.65 -2.87 3.54
CA VAL A 8 4.76 -4.01 2.62
C VAL A 8 3.93 -5.19 3.11
N ALA A 9 4.04 -5.54 4.39
CA ALA A 9 3.28 -6.66 4.95
C ALA A 9 1.76 -6.47 4.79
N VAL A 10 1.26 -5.26 5.03
CA VAL A 10 -0.17 -4.93 4.83
C VAL A 10 -0.55 -5.01 3.35
N LEU A 11 0.27 -4.45 2.45
CA LEU A 11 -0.02 -4.48 1.01
C LEU A 11 0.00 -5.91 0.46
N GLU A 12 0.93 -6.75 0.90
CA GLU A 12 0.98 -8.16 0.51
C GLU A 12 -0.25 -8.94 1.00
N ASP A 13 -0.67 -8.70 2.24
CA ASP A 13 -1.86 -9.32 2.81
C ASP A 13 -3.13 -8.94 2.04
N LEU A 14 -3.32 -7.65 1.76
CA LEU A 14 -4.44 -7.16 0.94
C LEU A 14 -4.41 -7.75 -0.47
N LYS A 15 -3.21 -7.92 -1.05
CA LYS A 15 -3.04 -8.52 -2.39
C LYS A 15 -3.51 -9.97 -2.40
N ARG A 16 -3.17 -10.74 -1.36
CA ARG A 16 -3.61 -12.14 -1.21
C ARG A 16 -5.13 -12.25 -1.07
N GLN A 17 -5.75 -11.26 -0.43
CA GLN A 17 -7.20 -11.19 -0.25
C GLN A 17 -7.93 -10.60 -1.48
N GLY A 18 -7.21 -10.11 -2.49
CA GLY A 18 -7.80 -9.43 -3.65
C GLY A 18 -8.44 -8.08 -3.31
N LEU A 19 -8.04 -7.46 -2.20
CA LEU A 19 -8.58 -6.19 -1.72
C LEU A 19 -7.76 -5.00 -2.22
N LYS A 20 -8.43 -3.85 -2.33
CA LYS A 20 -7.81 -2.56 -2.60
C LYS A 20 -7.64 -1.75 -1.32
N VAL A 21 -6.67 -0.84 -1.29
CA VAL A 21 -6.35 0.01 -0.16
C VAL A 21 -6.68 1.48 -0.45
N VAL A 22 -7.19 2.19 0.56
CA VAL A 22 -7.26 3.66 0.57
C VAL A 22 -6.15 4.18 1.50
N PRO A 23 -5.04 4.71 0.97
CA PRO A 23 -3.90 5.09 1.79
C PRO A 23 -4.12 6.42 2.52
N LEU A 24 -4.78 6.38 3.69
CA LEU A 24 -5.05 7.56 4.53
C LEU A 24 -3.78 8.12 5.20
N CYS A 25 -2.83 7.24 5.52
CA CYS A 25 -1.56 7.65 6.12
C CYS A 25 -0.61 8.24 5.07
N ARG A 26 -0.12 9.47 5.31
CA ARG A 26 0.83 10.16 4.41
C ARG A 26 2.09 9.35 4.10
N PHE A 27 2.57 8.55 5.05
CA PHE A 27 3.73 7.68 4.83
C PHE A 27 3.42 6.60 3.79
N MET A 28 2.31 5.90 3.94
CA MET A 28 1.89 4.83 3.02
C MET A 28 1.61 5.38 1.62
N ALA A 29 0.91 6.52 1.52
CA ALA A 29 0.68 7.18 0.23
C ALA A 29 2.01 7.51 -0.48
N ARG A 30 2.98 8.07 0.26
CA ARG A 30 4.31 8.37 -0.28
C ARG A 30 5.10 7.10 -0.63
N TYR A 31 4.93 6.03 0.14
CA TYR A 31 5.55 4.74 -0.14
C TYR A 31 5.05 4.19 -1.48
N ILE A 32 3.74 4.14 -1.69
CA ILE A 32 3.12 3.67 -2.95
C ILE A 32 3.54 4.56 -4.13
N LEU A 33 3.68 5.87 -3.94
CA LEU A 33 4.17 6.76 -5.00
C LEU A 33 5.60 6.44 -5.45
N ARG A 34 6.47 5.98 -4.54
CA ARG A 34 7.85 5.55 -4.84
C ARG A 34 7.94 4.12 -5.39
N HIS A 35 6.90 3.32 -5.14
CA HIS A 35 6.81 1.90 -5.47
C HIS A 35 5.58 1.67 -6.36
N PRO A 36 5.67 2.00 -7.66
CA PRO A 36 4.53 1.99 -8.57
C PRO A 36 3.89 0.61 -8.77
N GLU A 37 4.58 -0.48 -8.45
CA GLU A 37 4.04 -1.84 -8.44
C GLU A 37 2.78 -2.00 -7.57
N TRP A 38 2.62 -1.12 -6.56
CA TRP A 38 1.45 -1.12 -5.67
C TRP A 38 0.33 -0.19 -6.12
N LYS A 39 0.53 0.64 -7.15
CA LYS A 39 -0.48 1.63 -7.59
C LYS A 39 -1.81 0.99 -8.00
N GLN A 40 -1.76 -0.18 -8.65
CA GLN A 40 -2.96 -0.90 -9.08
C GLN A 40 -3.86 -1.36 -7.92
N MET A 41 -3.31 -1.40 -6.71
CA MET A 41 -4.04 -1.79 -5.51
C MET A 41 -4.70 -0.62 -4.80
N VAL A 42 -4.49 0.61 -5.25
CA VAL A 42 -5.15 1.77 -4.67
C VAL A 42 -6.59 1.85 -5.21
N ALA A 43 -7.55 1.95 -4.30
CA ALA A 43 -8.93 2.22 -4.68
C ALA A 43 -9.06 3.69 -5.09
N ASP A 44 -9.80 3.95 -6.17
CA ASP A 44 -10.30 5.29 -6.46
C ASP A 44 -11.37 5.65 -5.42
N LYS A 45 -11.45 6.93 -5.06
CA LYS A 45 -12.25 7.37 -3.92
C LYS A 45 -13.72 7.55 -4.29
#